data_AF-A0A3D6ERC0-F1
#
_entry.id   AF-A0A3D6ERC0-F1
#
_cell.length_a   1.000
_cell.length_b   1.000
_cell.length_c   1.000
_cell.angle_alpha   90.00
_cell.angle_beta   90.00
_cell.angle_gamma   90.00
#
_symmetry.space_group_name_H-M   'P 1'
#
loop_
_entity.id
_entity.type
_entity.pdbx_description
1 polymer ?
#
loop_
_entity_poly.entity_id
_entity_poly.type
_entity_poly.pdbx_seq_one_letter_code
_entity_poly.pdbx_strand_id
1 'polypeptide(L)'
;MFGDLLQGTKNEAEEKLILEFWTSLPKVNESAIVIEAGKLSYKRKLPTKGIGLIDSCLLLACKSNKMSLWTLDKKLLEEYRNS
;
A
#
# COMPACT_ATOMS: atom_id res chain seq x y z
N MET A 1 3.51 -1.20 -2.88
CA MET A 1 3.06 -1.50 -4.25
C MET A 1 4.22 -1.69 -5.20
N PHE A 2 4.77 -0.65 -5.84
CA PHE A 2 5.77 -0.85 -6.89
C PHE A 2 7.04 -1.53 -6.39
N GLY A 3 7.47 -1.25 -5.14
CA GLY A 3 8.54 -2.02 -4.49
C GLY A 3 8.25 -3.52 -4.36
N ASP A 4 7.02 -3.90 -3.98
CA ASP A 4 6.61 -5.31 -3.87
C ASP A 4 6.56 -6.00 -5.24
N LEU A 5 6.11 -5.26 -6.27
CA LEU A 5 6.12 -5.75 -7.65
C LEU A 5 7.55 -5.96 -8.15
N LEU A 6 8.45 -5.00 -7.90
CA LEU A 6 9.87 -5.10 -8.27
C LEU A 6 10.56 -6.28 -7.58
N GLN A 7 10.29 -6.49 -6.29
CA GLN A 7 10.81 -7.65 -5.55
C GLN A 7 10.41 -8.99 -6.20
N GLY A 8 9.24 -9.06 -6.83
CA GLY A 8 8.73 -10.27 -7.47
C GLY A 8 9.17 -10.48 -8.92
N THR A 9 9.92 -9.55 -9.51
CA THR A 9 10.37 -9.65 -10.91
C THR A 9 11.35 -10.81 -11.11
N LYS A 10 11.28 -11.46 -12.28
CA LYS A 10 12.13 -12.62 -12.62
C LYS A 10 13.20 -12.30 -13.65
N ASN A 11 13.09 -11.18 -14.34
CA ASN A 11 13.97 -10.78 -15.41
C ASN A 11 13.93 -9.25 -15.64
N GLU A 12 14.92 -8.75 -16.35
CA GLU A 12 15.09 -7.32 -16.65
C GLU A 12 13.92 -6.73 -17.46
N ALA A 13 13.24 -7.53 -18.29
CA ALA A 13 12.11 -7.07 -19.07
C ALA A 13 10.88 -6.75 -18.19
N GLU A 14 10.60 -7.61 -17.20
CA GLU A 14 9.56 -7.36 -16.19
C GLU A 14 9.90 -6.14 -15.31
N GLU A 15 11.16 -6.03 -14.87
CA GLU A 15 11.64 -4.88 -14.11
C GLU A 15 11.44 -3.58 -14.87
N LYS A 16 11.89 -3.54 -16.14
CA LYS A 16 11.76 -2.38 -17.01
C LYS A 16 10.30 -1.95 -17.17
N LEU A 17 9.40 -2.90 -17.44
CA LEU A 17 7.98 -2.61 -17.58
C LEU A 17 7.39 -1.97 -16.30
N ILE A 18 7.72 -2.52 -15.13
CA ILE A 18 7.23 -1.99 -13.86
C ILE A 18 7.77 -0.57 -13.59
N LEU A 19 9.03 -0.30 -13.92
CA LEU A 19 9.63 1.03 -13.79
C LEU A 19 9.01 2.06 -14.75
N GLU A 20 8.66 1.66 -15.97
CA GLU A 20 7.94 2.53 -16.92
C GLU A 20 6.55 2.93 -16.41
N PHE A 21 5.80 2.00 -15.80
CA PHE A 21 4.55 2.34 -15.12
C PHE A 21 4.77 3.26 -13.92
N TRP A 22 5.76 2.95 -13.06
CA TRP A 22 6.07 3.76 -11.89
C TRP A 22 6.37 5.22 -12.26
N THR A 23 7.21 5.42 -13.27
CA THR A 23 7.62 6.76 -13.71
C THR A 23 6.45 7.57 -14.27
N SER A 24 5.47 6.90 -14.91
CA SER A 24 4.32 7.55 -15.57
C SER A 24 3.15 7.89 -14.65
N LEU A 25 3.05 7.28 -13.47
CA LEU A 25 1.91 7.47 -12.55
C LEU A 25 2.11 8.64 -11.58
N PRO A 26 1.05 9.32 -11.11
CA PRO A 26 1.16 10.31 -10.03
C PRO A 26 1.61 9.65 -8.74
N LYS A 27 2.46 10.35 -7.96
CA LYS A 27 2.97 9.87 -6.68
C LYS A 27 2.22 10.54 -5.54
N VAL A 28 1.99 9.79 -4.48
CA VAL A 28 1.48 10.34 -3.21
C VAL A 28 2.64 10.84 -2.37
N ASN A 29 2.39 11.80 -1.48
CA ASN A 29 3.39 12.19 -0.50
C ASN A 29 3.56 11.06 0.53
N GLU A 30 4.77 10.52 0.62
CA GLU A 30 5.12 9.42 1.53
C GLU A 30 5.78 9.90 2.83
N SER A 31 5.87 11.22 3.04
CA SER A 31 6.46 11.79 4.25
C SER A 31 5.80 11.24 5.51
N ALA A 32 6.61 10.64 6.38
CA ALA A 32 6.19 10.00 7.63
C ALA A 32 5.15 8.87 7.48
N ILE A 33 4.88 8.37 6.27
CA ILE A 33 3.81 7.38 6.02
C ILE A 33 3.96 6.12 6.86
N VAL A 34 5.19 5.64 7.05
CA VAL A 34 5.49 4.43 7.83
C VAL A 34 5.17 4.63 9.32
N ILE A 35 5.49 5.81 9.88
CA ILE A 35 5.21 6.13 11.28
C ILE A 35 3.70 6.27 11.51
N GLU A 36 3.01 7.01 10.65
CA GLU A 36 1.57 7.20 10.76
C GLU A 36 0.81 5.89 10.51
N ALA A 37 1.27 5.06 9.58
CA ALA A 37 0.73 3.72 9.37
C ALA A 37 0.96 2.82 10.59
N GLY A 38 2.12 2.93 11.26
CA GLY A 38 2.39 2.23 12.51
C GLY A 38 1.42 2.63 13.62
N LYS A 39 1.15 3.93 13.78
CA LYS A 39 0.14 4.44 14.72
C LYS A 39 -1.25 3.91 14.41
N LEU A 40 -1.66 3.94 13.13
CA LEU A 40 -2.93 3.40 12.68
C LEU A 40 -3.03 1.89 12.94
N SER A 41 -1.97 1.15 12.61
CA SER A 41 -1.84 -0.29 12.75
C SER A 41 -2.01 -0.72 14.20
N TYR A 42 -1.33 -0.04 15.12
CA TYR A 42 -1.48 -0.23 16.56
C TYR A 42 -2.91 0.07 17.04
N LYS A 43 -3.43 1.27 16.73
CA LYS A 43 -4.76 1.70 17.20
C LYS A 43 -5.89 0.76 16.76
N ARG A 44 -5.79 0.20 15.55
CA ARG A 44 -6.81 -0.67 14.96
C ARG A 44 -6.51 -2.16 15.10
N LYS A 45 -5.41 -2.52 15.77
CA LYS A 45 -4.93 -3.90 15.94
C LYS A 45 -4.80 -4.64 14.59
N LEU A 46 -4.35 -3.94 13.54
CA LEU A 46 -4.24 -4.48 12.18
C LEU A 46 -3.40 -5.77 12.08
N PRO A 47 -2.30 -5.95 12.84
CA PRO A 47 -1.55 -7.20 12.80
C PRO A 47 -2.36 -8.41 13.25
N THR A 48 -3.28 -8.24 14.21
CA THR A 48 -4.18 -9.33 14.66
C THR A 48 -5.22 -9.73 13.61
N LYS A 49 -5.47 -8.85 12.64
CA LYS A 49 -6.30 -9.10 11.46
C LYS A 49 -5.49 -9.64 10.27
N GLY A 50 -4.19 -9.88 10.46
CA GLY A 50 -3.27 -10.31 9.41
C GLY A 50 -2.93 -9.22 8.38
N ILE A 51 -3.11 -7.94 8.71
CA ILE A 51 -2.76 -6.82 7.83
C ILE A 51 -1.36 -6.32 8.21
N GLY A 52 -0.44 -6.36 7.25
CA GLY A 52 0.95 -5.96 7.43
C GLY A 52 1.15 -4.45 7.48
N LEU A 53 2.37 -4.01 7.84
CA LEU A 53 2.70 -2.58 7.90
C LEU A 53 2.67 -1.92 6.51
N ILE A 54 3.12 -2.60 5.46
CA ILE A 54 3.05 -2.08 4.08
C ILE A 54 1.60 -1.88 3.65
N ASP A 55 0.72 -2.87 3.91
CA ASP A 55 -0.71 -2.73 3.67
C ASP A 55 -1.35 -1.61 4.50
N SER A 56 -0.86 -1.41 5.74
CA SER A 56 -1.27 -0.29 6.59
C SER A 56 -0.86 1.06 5.98
N CYS A 57 0.31 1.14 5.33
CA CYS A 57 0.75 2.34 4.60
C CYS A 57 -0.17 2.62 3.41
N LEU A 58 -0.58 1.59 2.66
CA LEU A 58 -1.51 1.72 1.54
C LEU A 58 -2.89 2.21 1.99
N LEU A 59 -3.39 1.63 3.08
CA LEU A 59 -4.67 2.03 3.65
C LEU A 59 -4.64 3.49 4.10
N LEU A 60 -3.55 3.92 4.77
CA LEU A 60 -3.35 5.31 5.16
C LEU A 60 -3.23 6.25 3.95
N ALA A 61 -2.44 5.88 2.94
CA ALA A 61 -2.26 6.68 1.73
C ALA A 61 -3.59 6.92 1.02
N CYS A 62 -4.39 5.86 0.82
CA CYS A 62 -5.67 5.97 0.16
C CYS A 62 -6.63 6.88 0.94
N LYS A 63 -6.70 6.70 2.26
CA LYS A 63 -7.60 7.49 3.11
C LYS A 63 -7.21 8.96 3.18
N SER A 64 -5.93 9.24 3.41
CA SER A 64 -5.42 10.61 3.54
C SER A 64 -5.57 11.41 2.23
N ASN A 65 -5.57 10.72 1.08
CA ASN A 65 -5.70 11.33 -0.24
C ASN A 65 -7.12 11.17 -0.85
N LYS A 66 -8.10 10.66 -0.10
CA LYS A 66 -9.48 10.40 -0.57
C LYS A 66 -9.54 9.54 -1.85
N MET A 67 -8.63 8.59 -1.99
CA MET A 67 -8.56 7.65 -3.10
C MET A 67 -9.31 6.36 -2.78
N SER A 68 -9.90 5.74 -3.79
CA SER A 68 -10.48 4.40 -3.69
C SER A 68 -9.39 3.33 -3.59
N LEU A 69 -9.55 2.35 -2.70
CA LEU A 69 -8.67 1.19 -2.64
C LEU A 69 -9.22 0.04 -3.49
N TRP A 70 -8.46 -0.38 -4.48
CA TRP A 70 -8.76 -1.52 -5.34
C TRP A 70 -7.85 -2.67 -4.93
N THR A 71 -8.43 -3.74 -4.41
CA THR A 71 -7.66 -4.89 -3.92
C THR A 71 -8.49 -6.18 -4.02
N LEU A 72 -7.79 -7.29 -4.24
CA LEU A 72 -8.35 -8.64 -4.12
C LEU A 72 -8.32 -9.14 -2.67
N ASP A 73 -7.60 -8.46 -1.78
CA ASP A 73 -7.52 -8.81 -0.38
C ASP A 73 -8.76 -8.33 0.38
N LYS A 74 -9.64 -9.28 0.71
CA LYS A 74 -10.92 -9.03 1.38
C LYS A 74 -10.74 -8.37 2.75
N LYS A 75 -9.72 -8.75 3.52
CA LYS A 75 -9.51 -8.20 4.88
C LYS A 75 -9.06 -6.74 4.82
N LEU A 76 -8.24 -6.39 3.83
CA LEU A 76 -7.78 -5.02 3.62
C LEU A 76 -8.92 -4.14 3.09
N LEU A 77 -9.75 -4.67 2.19
CA LEU A 77 -10.94 -3.97 1.68
C LEU A 77 -11.97 -3.70 2.78
N GLU A 78 -12.23 -4.68 3.64
CA GLU A 78 -13.08 -4.52 4.81
C GLU A 78 -12.55 -3.42 5.72
N GLU A 79 -11.24 -3.46 6.02
CA GLU A 79 -10.65 -2.46 6.91
C GLU A 79 -10.67 -1.06 6.30
N TYR A 80 -10.45 -0.94 4.99
CA TYR A 80 -10.60 0.32 4.26
C TYR A 80 -12.03 0.85 4.36
N ARG A 81 -13.07 0.03 4.24
CA ARG A 81 -14.46 0.47 4.38
C ARG A 81 -14.82 0.92 5.80
N ASN A 82 -14.21 0.29 6.80
CA ASN A 82 -14.40 0.61 8.21
C ASN A 82 -13.58 1.81 8.71
N SER A 83 -12.76 2.43 7.84
CA SER A 83 -11.92 3.60 8.20
C SER A 83 -12.55 4.93 7.87
#